data_AF-A0A3N2KMU6-F1
#
_entry.id   AF-A0A3N2KMU6-F1
#
_cell.length_a   1.000
_cell.length_b   1.000
_cell.length_c   1.000
_cell.angle_alpha   90.00
_cell.angle_beta   90.00
_cell.angle_gamma   90.00
#
_symmetry.space_group_name_H-M   'P 1'
#
loop_
_entity.id
_entity.type
_entity.pdbx_description
1 polymer ?
#
loop_
_entity_poly.entity_id
_entity_poly.type
_entity_poly.pdbx_seq_one_letter_code
_entity_poly.pdbx_strand_id
1 'polypeptide(L)' 'MDEITDLFDRLLQHCGSADIAEAEFKKLIHEDPDLRAAYREWCDEVGSSEKKGFLDYCEEYFESQDQIWDNLKDDYEDE' A
#
# COMPACT_ATOMS: atom_id res chain seq x y z
N MET A 1 -4.74 -12.90 9.04
CA MET A 1 -3.85 -11.73 9.18
C MET A 1 -3.45 -11.20 7.79
N ASP A 2 -4.36 -11.23 6.81
CA ASP A 2 -4.05 -10.80 5.42
C ASP A 2 -5.08 -9.80 4.86
N GLU A 3 -6.12 -9.46 5.62
CA GLU A 3 -7.23 -8.64 5.08
C GLU A 3 -6.82 -7.19 4.85
N ILE A 4 -5.91 -6.65 5.67
CA ILE A 4 -5.49 -5.26 5.57
C ILE A 4 -4.37 -5.04 4.56
N THR A 5 -3.41 -5.96 4.48
CA THR A 5 -2.36 -5.94 3.45
C THR A 5 -2.95 -6.17 2.07
N ASP A 6 -3.96 -7.05 1.93
CA ASP A 6 -4.71 -7.22 0.66
C ASP A 6 -5.46 -5.94 0.26
N LEU A 7 -6.01 -5.20 1.23
CA LEU A 7 -6.59 -3.89 0.95
C LEU A 7 -5.53 -2.90 0.45
N PHE A 8 -4.34 -2.89 1.03
CA PHE A 8 -3.25 -2.02 0.60
C PHE A 8 -2.83 -2.34 -0.83
N ASP A 9 -2.64 -3.62 -1.16
CA ASP A 9 -2.31 -4.09 -2.51
C ASP A 9 -3.36 -3.60 -3.53
N ARG A 10 -4.65 -3.81 -3.24
CA ARG A 10 -5.75 -3.33 -4.10
C ARG A 10 -5.74 -1.82 -4.26
N LEU A 11 -5.52 -1.07 -3.19
CA LEU A 11 -5.45 0.39 -3.24
C LEU A 11 -4.25 0.86 -4.07
N LEU A 12 -3.09 0.23 -3.89
CA LEU A 12 -1.88 0.57 -4.64
C LEU A 12 -2.01 0.22 -6.12
N GLN A 13 -2.60 -0.93 -6.45
CA GLN A 13 -2.92 -1.32 -7.82
C GLN A 13 -3.94 -0.39 -8.48
N HIS A 14 -4.98 0.03 -7.73
CA HIS A 14 -6.02 0.89 -8.26
C HIS A 14 -5.57 2.34 -8.43
N CYS A 15 -4.83 2.87 -7.47
CA CYS A 15 -4.40 4.26 -7.45
C CYS A 15 -3.10 4.50 -8.25
N GLY A 16 -2.21 3.51 -8.32
CA GLY A 16 -0.92 3.61 -9.03
C GLY A 16 0.07 4.61 -8.42
N SER A 17 -0.22 5.15 -7.22
CA SER A 17 0.61 6.13 -6.53
C SER A 17 0.35 6.09 -5.03
N ALA A 18 1.42 6.13 -4.23
CA ALA A 18 1.35 6.10 -2.77
C ALA A 18 0.51 7.24 -2.19
N ASP A 19 0.68 8.48 -2.69
CA ASP A 19 -0.08 9.65 -2.23
C ASP A 19 -1.60 9.50 -2.44
N ILE A 20 -2.01 8.95 -3.59
CA ILE A 20 -3.42 8.76 -3.91
C ILE A 20 -4.01 7.62 -3.08
N ALA A 21 -3.26 6.51 -2.96
CA ALA A 21 -3.65 5.37 -2.15
C ALA A 21 -3.78 5.75 -0.66
N GLU A 22 -2.89 6.60 -0.14
CA GLU A 22 -2.93 7.08 1.25
C GLU A 22 -4.19 7.93 1.50
N ALA A 23 -4.57 8.79 0.55
CA ALA A 23 -5.75 9.62 0.66
C ALA A 23 -7.04 8.77 0.67
N GLU A 24 -7.14 7.76 -0.20
CA GLU A 24 -8.27 6.82 -0.20
C GLU A 24 -8.31 5.96 1.06
N PHE A 25 -7.16 5.42 1.47
CA PHE A 25 -7.06 4.63 2.71
C PHE A 25 -7.52 5.45 3.92
N LYS A 26 -7.11 6.72 4.02
CA LYS A 26 -7.54 7.64 5.08
C LYS A 26 -9.06 7.87 5.10
N LYS A 27 -9.72 7.90 3.94
CA LYS A 27 -11.19 7.98 3.88
C LYS A 27 -11.82 6.68 4.36
N LEU A 28 -11.33 5.54 3.87
CA LEU A 28 -11.83 4.23 4.27
C LEU A 28 -11.74 4.00 5.79
N ILE A 29 -10.62 4.29 6.44
CA ILE A 29 -10.50 4.16 7.91
C ILE A 29 -11.30 5.22 8.69
N HIS A 30 -11.69 6.31 8.04
CA HIS A 30 -12.55 7.32 8.65
C HIS A 30 -14.03 6.93 8.56
N GLU A 31 -14.41 6.29 7.45
CA GLU A 31 -15.75 5.77 7.20
C GLU A 31 -16.01 4.45 7.93
N ASP A 32 -14.99 3.59 8.04
CA ASP A 32 -15.05 2.27 8.67
C ASP A 32 -14.14 2.19 9.92
N PRO A 33 -14.71 2.31 11.14
CA PRO A 33 -13.94 2.25 12.39
C PRO A 33 -13.34 0.87 12.66
N ASP A 34 -13.96 -0.20 12.16
CA ASP A 34 -13.43 -1.57 12.23
C ASP A 34 -12.14 -1.70 11.41
N LEU A 35 -12.10 -1.09 10.23
CA LEU A 35 -10.89 -1.06 9.40
C LEU A 35 -9.76 -0.30 10.10
N ARG A 36 -10.10 0.80 10.78
CA ARG A 36 -9.14 1.54 11.61
C ARG A 36 -8.59 0.69 12.76
N ALA A 37 -9.41 -0.16 13.37
CA ALA A 37 -8.97 -1.06 14.43
C ALA A 37 -8.01 -2.14 13.88
N ALA A 38 -8.35 -2.75 12.73
CA ALA A 38 -7.49 -3.71 12.04
C ALA A 38 -6.14 -3.09 11.65
N TYR A 39 -6.13 -1.83 11.18
CA TYR A 39 -4.91 -1.11 10.84
C TYR A 39 -3.99 -0.92 12.04
N ARG A 40 -4.58 -0.60 13.18
CA ARG A 40 -3.84 -0.40 14.41
C ARG A 40 -3.24 -1.70 14.93
N GLU A 41 -3.98 -2.81 14.84
CA GLU A 41 -3.49 -4.13 15.19
C GLU A 41 -2.31 -4.52 14.28
N TRP A 42 -2.46 -4.38 12.96
CA TRP A 42 -1.38 -4.63 12.02
C TRP A 42 -0.13 -3.79 12.30
N CYS A 43 -0.30 -2.49 12.58
CA CYS A 43 0.82 -1.62 12.95
C CYS A 43 1.55 -2.12 14.21
N ASP A 44 0.83 -2.60 15.22
CA ASP A 44 1.41 -3.17 16.44
C ASP A 44 2.16 -4.47 16.13
N GLU A 45 1.61 -5.32 15.25
CA GLU A 45 2.21 -6.58 14.81
C GLU A 45 3.51 -6.40 14.01
N VAL A 46 3.52 -5.47 13.05
CA VAL A 46 4.72 -5.18 12.25
C VAL A 46 5.70 -4.23 12.95
N GLY A 47 5.32 -3.66 14.10
CA GLY A 47 6.12 -2.68 14.83
C GLY A 47 6.23 -1.32 14.11
N SER A 48 5.29 -1.03 13.21
CA SER A 48 5.25 0.22 12.48
C SER A 48 4.30 1.23 13.13
N SER A 49 4.42 2.51 12.77
CA SER A 49 3.57 3.57 13.33
C SER A 49 2.32 3.75 12.49
N GLU A 50 1.13 3.90 13.07
CA GLU A 50 -0.13 4.19 12.33
C GLU A 50 -0.01 5.36 11.33
N LYS A 51 0.92 6.28 11.56
CA LYS A 51 1.14 7.44 10.68
C LYS A 51 2.03 7.17 9.47
N LYS A 52 2.87 6.14 9.54
CA LYS A 52 3.85 5.78 8.51
C LYS A 52 3.66 4.37 7.98
N GLY A 53 2.96 3.47 8.67
CA GLY A 53 2.87 2.06 8.33
C GLY A 53 2.33 1.82 6.93
N PHE A 54 1.31 2.58 6.52
CA PHE A 54 0.84 2.53 5.14
C PHE A 54 1.89 3.03 4.13
N LEU A 55 2.57 4.14 4.40
CA LEU A 55 3.62 4.68 3.51
C LEU A 55 4.83 3.74 3.42
N ASP A 56 5.26 3.18 4.55
CA ASP A 56 6.35 2.20 4.67
C ASP A 56 6.01 0.96 3.82
N TYR A 57 4.77 0.46 3.93
CA TYR A 57 4.27 -0.63 3.10
C TYR A 57 4.22 -0.25 1.61
N CYS A 58 3.78 0.96 1.28
CA CYS A 58 3.78 1.45 -0.10
C CYS A 58 5.20 1.51 -0.66
N GLU A 59 6.17 2.04 0.09
CA GLU A 59 7.57 2.10 -0.33
C GLU A 59 8.12 0.69 -0.57
N GLU A 60 7.95 -0.25 0.36
CA GLU A 60 8.38 -1.64 0.14
C GLU A 60 7.68 -2.33 -1.04
N TYR A 61 6.38 -2.05 -1.21
CA TYR A 61 5.60 -2.57 -2.32
C TYR A 61 6.07 -2.00 -3.66
N PHE A 62 6.27 -0.70 -3.75
CA PHE A 62 6.79 -0.04 -4.94
C PHE A 62 8.23 -0.44 -5.19
N GLU A 63 9.13 -0.56 -4.21
CA GLU A 63 10.49 -1.06 -4.44
C GLU A 63 10.52 -2.51 -4.94
N SER A 64 9.62 -3.36 -4.44
CA SER A 64 9.45 -4.72 -4.95
C SER A 64 8.83 -4.74 -6.35
N GLN A 65 7.88 -3.84 -6.63
CA GLN A 65 7.24 -3.73 -7.94
C GLN A 65 8.10 -2.99 -8.97
N ASP A 66 8.94 -2.02 -8.61
CA ASP A 66 9.78 -1.28 -9.53
C ASP A 66 10.79 -2.23 -10.16
N GLN A 67 11.27 -3.25 -9.44
CA GLN A 67 12.00 -4.36 -10.08
C GLN A 67 11.19 -5.09 -11.17
N ILE A 68 9.86 -5.15 -11.05
CA ILE A 68 8.94 -5.76 -12.01
C ILE A 68 8.60 -4.78 -13.14
N TRP A 69 8.35 -3.49 -12.85
CA TRP A 69 8.04 -2.45 -13.82
C TRP A 69 9.27 -1.99 -14.61
N ASP A 70 10.45 -1.95 -14.01
CA ASP A 70 11.73 -1.70 -14.66
C ASP A 70 12.08 -2.86 -15.62
N ASN A 71 11.80 -4.12 -15.22
CA ASN A 71 11.84 -5.27 -16.14
C ASN A 71 10.81 -5.16 -17.28
N LEU A 72 9.61 -4.63 -17.01
CA LEU A 72 8.55 -4.52 -18.03
C LEU A 72 8.79 -3.35 -19.00
N LYS A 73 9.53 -2.32 -18.57
CA LYS A 73 9.86 -1.14 -19.37
C LYS A 73 11.03 -1.42 -20.33
N ASP A 74 11.95 -2.30 -19.95
CA ASP A 74 13.05 -2.77 -20.81
C ASP A 74 12.53 -3.51 -22.06
N ASP A 75 11.35 -4.16 -21.98
CA ASP A 75 10.69 -4.83 -23.11
C ASP A 75 10.04 -3.87 -24.14
N TYR A 76 9.98 -2.55 -23.86
CA TYR A 76 9.38 -1.54 -24.74
C TYR A 76 10.38 -0.53 -25.34
N GLU A 77 11.69 -0.77 -25.23
CA GLU A 77 12.73 0.05 -25.89
C GLU A 77 13.45 -0.68 -27.06
N ASP A 78 12.77 -1.57 -27.78
CA ASP A 78 13.22 -2.07 -29.10
C ASP A 78 12.17 -1.75 -30.19
N GLU A 79 12.18 -0.49 -30.67
CA GLU A 79 12.21 -0.08 -32.10
C GLU A 79 12.12 1.45 -32.28
#